data_AF-A0A0R1HI30-F1
#
_entry.id   AF-A0A0R1HI30-F1
#
_cell.length_a   1.000
_cell.length_b   1.000
_cell.length_c   1.000
_cell.angle_alpha   90.00
_cell.angle_beta   90.00
_cell.angle_gamma   90.00
#
_symmetry.space_group_name_H-M   'P 1'
#
loop_
_entity.id
_entity.type
_entity.pdbx_description
1 polymer ?
#
loop_
_entity_poly.entity_id
_entity_poly.type
_entity_poly.pdbx_seq_one_letter_code
_entity_poly.pdbx_strand_id
1 'polypeptide(L)'
;MDKRTFLDVDKFALGFASTTVESKFEDENMVKTAKNFLAAYLTAYYLAENFNEIERENFDNNNEEKFEDMNFETLMSRVKKLNKY
;
A
#
# COMPACT_ATOMS: atom_id res chain seq x y z
N MET A 1 -20.88 4.64 6.84
CA MET A 1 -20.25 4.90 5.52
C MET A 1 -18.81 4.43 5.63
N ASP A 2 -18.56 3.22 5.14
CA ASP A 2 -17.23 2.60 5.10
C ASP A 2 -16.32 3.41 4.20
N LYS A 3 -15.42 4.22 4.78
CA LYS A 3 -14.29 4.76 4.04
C LYS A 3 -13.31 3.60 3.86
N ARG A 4 -13.53 2.79 2.82
CA ARG A 4 -12.53 1.82 2.34
C ARG A 4 -11.20 2.55 2.18
N THR A 5 -10.12 1.98 2.68
CA THR A 5 -8.83 2.67 2.67
C THR A 5 -8.19 2.39 1.32
N PHE A 6 -8.51 3.17 0.30
CA PHE A 6 -7.78 3.14 -0.97
C PHE A 6 -6.75 4.25 -0.98
N LEU A 7 -5.51 3.87 -1.27
CA LEU A 7 -4.44 4.83 -1.49
C LEU A 7 -4.54 5.38 -2.90
N ASP A 8 -4.38 6.70 -3.02
CA ASP A 8 -3.95 7.33 -4.26
C ASP A 8 -2.46 6.97 -4.44
N VAL A 9 -2.20 6.03 -5.35
CA VAL A 9 -0.88 5.39 -5.53
C VAL A 9 0.18 6.42 -5.92
N ASP A 10 -0.12 7.27 -6.90
CA ASP A 10 0.81 8.31 -7.36
C ASP A 10 1.12 9.31 -6.26
N LYS A 11 0.08 9.77 -5.55
CA LYS A 11 0.24 10.74 -4.47
C LYS A 11 1.05 10.16 -3.30
N PHE A 12 0.81 8.90 -2.95
CA PHE A 12 1.57 8.21 -1.91
C PHE A 12 3.03 8.02 -2.33
N ALA A 13 3.28 7.48 -3.52
CA ALA A 13 4.62 7.20 -4.03
C ALA A 13 5.47 8.47 -4.14
N LEU A 14 4.88 9.55 -4.67
CA LEU A 14 5.55 10.84 -4.79
C LEU A 14 5.86 11.44 -3.41
N GLY A 15 4.90 11.39 -2.48
CA GLY A 15 5.10 11.86 -1.11
C GLY A 15 6.21 11.09 -0.40
N PHE A 16 6.22 9.76 -0.52
CA PHE A 16 7.25 8.90 0.04
C PHE A 16 8.62 9.28 -0.51
N ALA A 17 8.80 9.25 -1.84
CA ALA A 17 10.08 9.54 -2.49
C ALA A 17 10.63 10.93 -2.12
N SER A 18 9.76 11.93 -2.02
CA SER A 18 10.12 13.31 -1.66
C SER A 18 10.56 13.47 -0.21
N THR A 19 10.12 12.58 0.70
CA THR A 19 10.56 12.57 2.10
C THR A 19 11.80 11.69 2.33
N THR A 20 11.99 10.66 1.52
CA THR A 20 13.09 9.70 1.68
C THR A 20 14.40 10.20 1.07
N VAL A 21 14.33 10.97 -0.03
CA VAL A 21 15.52 11.49 -0.71
C VAL A 21 15.59 13.00 -0.51
N GLU A 22 16.69 13.48 0.06
CA GLU A 22 16.92 14.92 0.17
C GLU A 22 16.82 15.57 -1.20
N SER A 23 15.96 16.58 -1.31
CA SER A 23 15.61 17.24 -2.58
C SER A 23 16.73 18.14 -3.13
N LYS A 24 17.94 18.08 -2.57
CA LYS A 24 19.09 18.87 -2.98
C LYS A 24 19.86 18.11 -4.05
N PHE A 25 19.52 18.39 -5.30
CA PHE A 25 20.30 17.96 -6.45
C PHE A 25 21.51 18.89 -6.59
N GLU A 26 22.62 18.54 -5.96
CA GLU A 26 23.91 19.14 -6.25
C GLU A 26 24.46 18.52 -7.55
N ASP A 27 25.01 19.35 -8.45
CA ASP A 27 25.40 18.94 -9.81
C ASP A 27 26.34 17.73 -9.86
N GLU A 28 27.26 17.60 -8.89
CA GLU A 28 28.21 16.47 -8.83
C GLU A 28 27.53 15.12 -8.52
N ASN A 29 26.34 15.13 -7.93
CA ASN A 29 25.62 13.92 -7.50
C ASN A 29 24.22 13.79 -8.13
N MET A 30 23.85 14.66 -9.07
CA MET A 30 22.51 14.74 -9.65
C MET A 30 21.99 13.39 -10.15
N VAL A 31 22.82 12.64 -10.89
CA VAL A 31 22.44 11.33 -11.44
C VAL A 31 22.19 10.30 -10.34
N LYS A 32 23.02 10.31 -9.28
CA LYS A 32 22.87 9.40 -8.13
C LYS A 32 21.61 9.72 -7.34
N THR A 33 21.37 11.00 -7.06
CA THR A 33 20.17 11.47 -6.35
C THR A 33 18.91 11.15 -7.16
N ALA A 34 18.92 11.36 -8.48
CA ALA A 34 17.79 11.03 -9.34
C ALA A 34 17.49 9.52 -9.36
N LYS A 35 18.52 8.66 -9.42
CA LYS A 35 18.34 7.20 -9.34
C LYS A 35 17.75 6.77 -7.99
N ASN A 36 18.22 7.36 -6.89
CA ASN A 36 17.69 7.06 -5.56
C ASN A 36 16.23 7.50 -5.43
N PHE A 37 15.89 8.69 -5.93
CA PHE A 37 14.52 9.19 -5.95
C PHE A 37 13.60 8.27 -6.75
N LEU A 38 14.03 7.88 -7.95
CA LEU A 38 13.27 6.96 -8.81
C LEU A 38 13.07 5.60 -8.13
N ALA A 39 14.11 5.05 -7.50
CA ALA A 39 14.01 3.79 -6.78
C ALA A 39 13.02 3.88 -5.61
N ALA A 40 13.05 4.96 -4.82
CA ALA A 40 12.12 5.19 -3.74
C ALA A 40 10.66 5.32 -4.25
N TYR A 41 10.47 6.07 -5.33
CA TYR A 41 9.16 6.25 -5.97
C TYR A 41 8.59 4.91 -6.45
N LEU A 42 9.34 4.16 -7.26
CA LEU A 42 8.86 2.89 -7.82
C LEU A 42 8.58 1.85 -6.74
N THR A 43 9.40 1.83 -5.67
CA THR A 43 9.18 0.96 -4.52
C THR A 43 7.87 1.30 -3.82
N ALA A 44 7.64 2.58 -3.51
CA ALA A 44 6.42 3.02 -2.84
C ALA A 44 5.17 2.84 -3.72
N TYR A 45 5.29 3.05 -5.03
CA TYR A 45 4.24 2.81 -5.99
C TYR A 45 3.80 1.34 -5.96
N TYR A 46 4.75 0.42 -6.07
CA TYR A 46 4.48 -1.03 -5.99
C TYR A 46 3.81 -1.43 -4.67
N LEU A 47 4.30 -0.91 -3.54
CA LEU A 47 3.72 -1.19 -2.23
C LEU A 47 2.27 -0.67 -2.10
N ALA A 48 1.98 0.51 -2.62
CA ALA A 48 0.64 1.08 -2.59
C ALA A 48 -0.34 0.35 -3.53
N GLU A 49 0.12 -0.09 -4.71
CA GLU A 49 -0.68 -0.96 -5.58
C GLU A 49 -0.99 -2.29 -4.89
N ASN A 50 0.02 -2.95 -4.33
CA ASN A 50 -0.17 -4.22 -3.65
C ASN A 50 -1.12 -4.10 -2.44
N PHE A 51 -1.01 -3.01 -1.68
CA PHE A 51 -1.97 -2.72 -0.62
C PHE A 51 -3.40 -2.57 -1.16
N ASN A 52 -3.59 -1.80 -2.23
CA ASN A 52 -4.90 -1.62 -2.85
C ASN A 52 -5.46 -2.93 -3.45
N GLU A 53 -4.62 -3.82 -3.95
CA GLU A 53 -5.01 -5.17 -4.39
C GLU A 53 -5.50 -6.02 -3.21
N ILE A 54 -4.74 -6.06 -2.12
CA ILE A 54 -5.10 -6.78 -0.89
C ILE A 54 -6.40 -6.21 -0.29
N GLU A 55 -6.56 -4.89 -0.27
CA GLU A 55 -7.78 -4.24 0.21
C GLU A 55 -8.98 -4.65 -0.67
N ARG A 56 -8.79 -4.75 -1.99
CA ARG A 56 -9.83 -5.21 -2.91
C ARG A 56 -10.16 -6.69 -2.69
N GLU A 57 -9.17 -7.57 -2.62
CA GLU A 57 -9.42 -9.01 -2.40
C GLU A 57 -10.12 -9.29 -1.07
N ASN A 58 -9.79 -8.54 -0.03
CA ASN A 58 -10.34 -8.77 1.30
C ASN A 58 -11.71 -8.12 1.52
N PHE A 59 -12.03 -7.03 0.82
CA PHE A 59 -13.21 -6.20 1.10
C PHE A 59 -14.14 -5.95 -0.11
N ASP A 60 -13.82 -6.45 -1.31
CA ASP A 60 -14.69 -6.34 -2.51
C ASP A 60 -15.66 -7.53 -2.65
N ASN A 61 -15.61 -8.49 -1.72
CA ASN A 61 -16.65 -9.50 -1.57
C ASN A 61 -17.90 -8.89 -0.91
N ASN A 62 -18.72 -8.20 -1.71
CA ASN A 62 -20.08 -7.77 -1.31
C ASN A 62 -21.02 -8.94 -0.92
N ASN A 63 -20.55 -10.18 -0.97
CA ASN A 63 -21.25 -11.41 -0.58
C ASN A 63 -20.64 -12.10 0.66
N GLU A 64 -19.60 -11.54 1.27
CA GLU A 64 -19.03 -12.08 2.51
C GLU A 64 -19.48 -11.23 3.69
N GLU A 65 -20.02 -11.91 4.71
CA GLU A 65 -20.43 -11.35 6.00
C GLU A 65 -19.33 -10.43 6.54
N LYS A 66 -19.67 -9.19 6.93
CA LYS A 66 -18.66 -8.25 7.42
C LYS A 66 -18.00 -8.83 8.68
N PHE A 67 -16.75 -8.46 8.95
CA PHE A 67 -16.03 -8.91 10.15
C PHE A 67 -16.81 -8.67 11.46
N GLU A 68 -17.56 -7.57 11.53
CA GLU A 68 -18.42 -7.21 12.67
C GLU A 68 -19.64 -8.13 12.83
N ASP A 69 -20.08 -8.77 11.73
CA ASP A 69 -21.23 -9.66 11.68
C ASP A 69 -20.81 -11.14 11.78
N MET A 70 -19.52 -11.46 11.62
CA MET A 70 -19.01 -12.84 11.68
C MET A 70 -19.07 -13.41 13.10
N ASN A 71 -19.55 -14.65 13.23
CA ASN A 71 -19.34 -15.41 14.45
C ASN A 71 -17.85 -15.75 14.66
N PHE A 72 -17.47 -16.04 15.90
CA PHE A 72 -16.08 -16.24 16.31
C PHE A 72 -15.34 -17.32 15.51
N GLU A 73 -16.00 -18.43 15.17
CA GLU A 73 -15.40 -19.53 14.42
C GLU A 73 -15.11 -19.12 12.97
N THR A 74 -16.05 -18.42 12.33
CA THR A 74 -15.87 -17.86 10.99
C THR A 74 -14.73 -16.84 10.97
N LEU A 75 -14.68 -15.95 11.96
CA LEU A 75 -13.63 -14.96 12.13
C LEU A 75 -12.25 -15.63 12.28
N MET A 76 -12.12 -16.62 13.15
CA MET A 76 -10.86 -17.33 13.39
C MET A 76 -10.37 -18.07 12.13
N SER A 77 -11.29 -18.66 11.37
CA SER A 77 -10.98 -19.31 10.09
C SER A 77 -10.49 -18.31 9.04
N ARG A 78 -11.11 -17.12 8.97
CA ARG A 78 -10.71 -16.03 8.08
C ARG A 78 -9.32 -15.50 8.43
N VAL A 79 -9.05 -15.21 9.71
CA VAL A 79 -7.74 -14.74 10.20
C VAL A 79 -6.63 -15.74 9.87
N LYS A 80 -6.88 -17.05 10.03
CA LYS A 80 -5.93 -18.10 9.66
C LYS A 80 -5.60 -18.15 8.17
N LYS A 81 -6.55 -17.80 7.29
CA LYS A 81 -6.29 -17.71 5.83
C LYS A 81 -5.43 -16.50 5.47
N LEU A 82 -5.61 -15.38 6.17
CA LEU A 82 -4.86 -14.15 5.94
C LEU A 82 -3.40 -14.26 6.42
N ASN A 83 -3.15 -14.99 7.52
CA ASN A 83 -1.82 -15.19 8.11
C ASN A 83 -0.94 -16.24 7.37
N LYS A 84 -1.30 -16.65 6.15
CA LYS A 84 -0.55 -17.67 5.39
C LYS A 84 0.60 -17.13 4.53
N TYR A 85 0.97 -15.86 4.71
CA TYR A 85 2.14 -15.23 4.11
C TYR A 85 3.03 -14.64 5.19
#